data_AF-A0A1A6BFK0-F1
#
_entry.id   AF-A0A1A6BFK0-F1
#
_cell.length_a   1.000
_cell.length_b   1.000
_cell.length_c   1.000
_cell.angle_alpha   90.00
_cell.angle_beta   90.00
_cell.angle_gamma   90.00
#
_symmetry.space_group_name_H-M   'P 1'
#
loop_
_entity.id
_entity.type
_entity.pdbx_description
1 polymer ?
#
loop_
_entity_poly.entity_id
_entity_poly.type
_entity_poly.pdbx_seq_one_letter_code
_entity_poly.pdbx_strand_id
1 'polypeptide(L)' 'MTWKRCEGKAIADSALGEDARDAQLEDYIRMHNPQLTDIRLAAATPLDEVDASVRPPRRWYRVIYLAND' A
#
# COMPACT_ATOMS: atom_id res chain seq x y z
N MET A 1 17.83 11.68 10.31
CA MET A 1 16.98 10.65 9.68
C MET A 1 15.78 11.37 9.13
N THR A 2 15.73 11.57 7.80
CA THR A 2 14.75 12.45 7.17
C THR A 2 13.77 11.59 6.40
N TRP A 3 12.61 11.37 6.99
CA TRP A 3 11.54 10.64 6.33
C TRP A 3 11.07 11.42 5.12
N LYS A 4 11.12 10.78 3.95
CA LYS A 4 10.62 11.35 2.70
C LYS A 4 9.19 10.89 2.50
N ARG A 5 8.32 11.85 2.23
CA ARG A 5 6.95 11.55 1.82
C ARG A 5 6.96 11.10 0.37
N CYS A 6 6.61 9.84 0.18
CA CYS A 6 6.49 9.19 -1.10
C CYS A 6 5.02 8.86 -1.37
N GLU A 7 4.68 8.85 -2.65
CA GLU A 7 3.40 8.38 -3.13
C GLU A 7 3.64 7.12 -3.95
N GLY A 8 2.77 6.12 -3.77
CA GLY A 8 2.78 4.89 -4.52
C GLY A 8 1.38 4.42 -4.86
N LYS A 9 1.33 3.36 -5.67
CA LYS A 9 0.11 2.62 -5.97
C LYS A 9 0.35 1.19 -5.49
N ALA A 10 -0.52 0.71 -4.61
CA ALA A 10 -0.45 -0.63 -4.06
C ALA A 10 -1.81 -1.32 -4.20
N ILE A 11 -1.80 -2.65 -4.28
CA ILE A 11 -3.00 -3.45 -4.43
C ILE A 11 -3.26 -4.21 -3.13
N ALA A 12 -4.49 -4.15 -2.64
CA ALA A 12 -4.91 -4.90 -1.48
C ALA A 12 -6.27 -5.55 -1.71
N ASP A 13 -6.53 -6.63 -0.99
CA ASP A 13 -7.80 -7.32 -1.01
C ASP A 13 -8.87 -6.42 -0.38
N SER A 14 -9.91 -6.09 -1.16
CA SER A 14 -10.97 -5.16 -0.73
C SER A 14 -11.89 -5.73 0.34
N ALA A 15 -11.78 -7.04 0.61
CA ALA A 15 -12.47 -7.73 1.70
C ALA A 15 -11.70 -7.64 3.04
N LEU A 16 -10.48 -7.10 3.07
CA LEU A 16 -9.71 -6.95 4.30
C LEU A 16 -10.21 -5.76 5.14
N GLY A 17 -10.18 -5.93 6.45
CA GLY A 17 -10.34 -4.82 7.39
C GLY A 17 -9.17 -3.84 7.28
N GLU A 18 -9.34 -2.62 7.82
CA GLU A 18 -8.37 -1.53 7.70
C GLU A 18 -6.94 -1.95 8.10
N ASP A 19 -6.79 -2.60 9.25
CA ASP A 19 -5.48 -3.04 9.77
C ASP A 19 -4.77 -4.05 8.83
N ALA A 20 -5.53 -5.04 8.34
CA ALA A 20 -4.99 -6.06 7.43
C ALA A 20 -4.73 -5.50 6.02
N ARG A 21 -5.56 -4.56 5.56
CA ARG A 21 -5.33 -3.83 4.31
C ARG A 21 -4.05 -3.03 4.41
N ASP A 22 -3.88 -2.26 5.48
CA ASP A 22 -2.72 -1.39 5.66
C ASP A 22 -1.42 -2.20 5.71
N ALA A 23 -1.41 -3.33 6.46
CA ALA A 23 -0.27 -4.26 6.45
C ALA A 23 0.04 -4.82 5.05
N GLN A 24 -0.98 -5.18 4.27
CA GLN A 24 -0.79 -5.72 2.91
C GLN A 24 -0.29 -4.64 1.94
N LEU A 25 -0.76 -3.40 2.09
CA LEU A 25 -0.27 -2.26 1.31
C LEU A 25 1.20 -1.97 1.64
N GLU A 26 1.57 -1.99 2.91
CA GLU A 26 2.97 -1.81 3.36
C GLU A 26 3.89 -2.90 2.81
N ASP A 27 3.47 -4.17 2.89
CA ASP A 27 4.21 -5.30 2.34
C ASP A 27 4.41 -5.18 0.83
N TYR A 28 3.36 -4.81 0.09
CA TYR A 28 3.45 -4.58 -1.36
C TYR A 28 4.45 -3.47 -1.70
N ILE A 29 4.40 -2.33 -1.00
CA ILE A 29 5.34 -1.23 -1.22
C ILE A 29 6.77 -1.70 -0.91
N ARG A 30 6.97 -2.43 0.19
CA ARG A 30 8.27 -2.98 0.59
C ARG A 30 8.83 -3.96 -0.43
N MET A 31 7.99 -4.84 -0.97
CA MET A 31 8.38 -5.81 -1.99
C MET A 31 8.81 -5.12 -3.30
N HIS A 32 8.13 -4.03 -3.68
CA HIS A 32 8.48 -3.25 -4.86
C HIS A 32 9.64 -2.26 -4.64
N ASN A 33 9.96 -1.92 -3.38
CA ASN A 33 11.01 -0.96 -3.04
C ASN A 33 11.98 -1.59 -2.02
N PRO A 34 12.80 -2.58 -2.43
CA PRO A 34 13.73 -3.26 -1.53
C PRO A 34 14.84 -2.35 -0.98
N GLN A 35 15.02 -1.17 -1.58
CA GLN A 35 15.96 -0.13 -1.15
C GLN A 35 15.48 0.66 0.08
N LEU A 36 14.20 0.58 0.44
CA LEU A 36 13.66 1.31 1.58
C LEU A 36 13.82 0.48 2.84
N THR A 37 14.53 1.04 3.82
CA THR A 37 14.84 0.33 5.07
C THR A 37 13.65 0.37 6.04
N ASP A 38 12.93 1.49 6.06
CA ASP A 38 11.74 1.71 6.89
C ASP A 38 10.65 2.38 6.05
N ILE A 39 9.45 1.82 6.07
CA ILE A 39 8.27 2.30 5.35
C ILE A 39 7.14 2.38 6.35
N ARG A 40 6.46 3.53 6.36
CA ARG A 40 5.28 3.72 7.19
C ARG A 40 4.15 4.27 6.37
N LEU A 41 3.05 3.54 6.29
CA LEU A 41 1.85 4.03 5.62
C LEU A 41 1.29 5.24 6.39
N ALA A 42 1.03 6.33 5.67
CA ALA A 42 0.44 7.54 6.22
C ALA A 42 -1.02 7.73 5.78
N ALA A 43 -1.35 7.34 4.54
CA ALA A 43 -2.72 7.32 4.04
C ALA A 43 -2.88 6.29 2.92
N ALA A 44 -4.06 5.68 2.85
CA ALA A 44 -4.47 4.81 1.75
C ALA A 44 -5.82 5.27 1.20
N THR A 45 -5.82 5.78 -0.01
CA THR A 45 -7.03 6.20 -0.71
C THR A 45 -7.45 5.12 -1.70
N PRO A 46 -8.65 4.52 -1.56
CA PRO A 46 -9.15 3.56 -2.53
C PRO A 46 -9.32 4.22 -3.90
N LEU A 47 -8.85 3.55 -4.94
CA LEU A 47 -9.12 3.90 -6.33
C LEU A 47 -10.35 3.13 -6.84
N ASP A 48 -10.96 3.66 -7.88
CA ASP A 48 -12.11 3.02 -8.54
C ASP A 48 -11.71 1.76 -9.33
N GLU A 49 -10.41 1.55 -9.56
CA GLU A 49 -9.86 0.32 -10.14
C GLU A 49 -9.97 -0.86 -9.15
N VAL A 50 -10.89 -1.77 -9.46
CA VAL A 50 -11.07 -3.05 -8.77
C VAL A 50 -10.83 -4.18 -9.75
N ASP A 51 -9.92 -5.08 -9.39
CA ASP A 51 -9.76 -6.37 -10.05
C ASP A 51 -10.76 -7.37 -9.44
N ALA A 52 -11.91 -7.49 -10.09
CA ALA A 52 -12.95 -8.45 -9.73
C ALA A 52 -12.70 -9.86 -10.31
N SER A 53 -11.60 -10.05 -11.06
CA SER A 53 -11.25 -11.34 -11.66
C SER A 53 -10.68 -12.31 -10.62
N VAL A 54 -10.16 -11.80 -9.51
CA VAL A 54 -9.64 -12.58 -8.38
C VAL A 54 -10.62 -12.59 -7.20
N ARG A 55 -10.66 -13.69 -6.43
CA ARG A 55 -11.38 -13.76 -5.15
C ARG A 55 -10.39 -13.92 -3.99
N PRO A 56 -10.42 -13.06 -2.96
CA PRO A 56 -11.27 -11.87 -2.84
C PRO A 56 -10.93 -10.79 -3.89
N PRO A 57 -11.90 -9.94 -4.27
CA PRO A 57 -11.67 -8.88 -5.24
C PRO A 57 -10.59 -7.94 -4.70
N ARG A 58 -9.62 -7.61 -5.54
CA ARG A 58 -8.54 -6.71 -5.18
C ARG A 58 -8.88 -5.31 -5.64
N ARG A 59 -8.58 -4.31 -4.81
CA ARG A 59 -8.75 -2.90 -5.17
C ARG A 59 -7.39 -2.23 -5.16
N TRP A 60 -7.18 -1.34 -6.12
CA TRP A 60 -6.00 -0.50 -6.12
C TRP A 60 -6.19 0.65 -5.14
N TYR A 61 -5.14 0.95 -4.39
CA TYR A 61 -5.10 2.05 -3.44
C TYR A 61 -3.94 2.97 -3.82
N ARG A 62 -4.22 4.28 -3.82
CA ARG A 62 -3.19 5.30 -3.83
C ARG A 62 -2.70 5.48 -2.41
N VAL A 63 -1.45 5.12 -2.18
CA VAL A 63 -0.84 5.08 -0.86
C VAL A 63 0.15 6.22 -0.73
N ILE A 64 0.04 6.96 0.36
CA ILE A 64 1.04 7.92 0.79
C ILE A 64 1.78 7.26 1.94
N TYR A 65 3.09 7.13 1.79
CA TYR A 65 3.93 6.53 2.82
C TYR A 65 5.14 7.41 3.07
N LEU A 66 5.67 7.31 4.29
CA LEU A 66 6.92 7.93 4.69
C LEU A 66 7.98 6.85 4.61
N ALA A 67 9.01 7.09 3.82
CA ALA A 67 10.11 6.17 3.67
C ALA A 67 11.42 6.80 4.12
N ASN A 68 12.27 6.00 4.75
CA ASN A 68 13.65 6.35 5.00
C ASN A 68 14.55 5.50 4.09
N ASP A 69 15.44 6.18 3.37
CA ASP A 69 16.58 5.59 2.67
C ASP A 69 17.56 5.02 3.70
#